data_AF-A0A822D5T3-F1
#
_entry.id   AF-A0A822D5T3-F1
#
_cell.length_a   1.000
_cell.length_b   1.000
_cell.length_c   1.000
_cell.angle_alpha   90.00
_cell.angle_beta   90.00
_cell.angle_gamma   90.00
#
_symmetry.space_group_name_H-M   'P 1'
#
loop_
_entity.id
_entity.type
_entity.pdbx_description
1 polymer ?
#
loop_
_entity_poly.entity_id
_entity_poly.type
_entity_poly.pdbx_seq_one_letter_code
_entity_poly.pdbx_strand_id
1 'polypeptide(L)'
;YSMLKGSIDEKDEHPIDVHYKKLKCIIESIDKNAEEFKRIEQYMINTHTSTHNTYTLKLKELFKIIREGEDDRFRKWEKIENHQLLWHGSRTTNFAGILSQGLRIAPPEAPMVS
;
A
#
# COMPACT_ATOMS: atom_id res chain seq x y z
N TYR A 1 -18.76 5.33 -2.67
CA TYR A 1 -19.02 5.51 -4.12
C TYR A 1 -18.92 6.98 -4.53
N SER A 2 -17.72 7.58 -4.52
CA SER A 2 -17.56 9.02 -4.89
C SER A 2 -16.32 9.36 -5.71
N MET A 3 -15.49 8.38 -6.13
CA MET A 3 -14.27 8.66 -6.91
C MET A 3 -14.50 8.67 -8.45
N LEU A 4 -15.72 8.39 -8.90
CA LEU A 4 -16.05 8.18 -10.32
C LEU A 4 -16.75 9.37 -11.01
N LYS A 5 -16.99 10.51 -10.33
CA LYS A 5 -17.55 11.69 -11.01
C LYS A 5 -16.39 12.56 -11.53
N GLY A 6 -16.17 12.52 -12.84
CA GLY A 6 -15.18 13.34 -13.55
C GLY A 6 -15.74 14.72 -13.89
N SER A 7 -14.91 15.74 -13.68
CA SER A 7 -15.09 17.10 -14.20
C SER A 7 -14.79 17.08 -15.70
N ILE A 8 -15.57 17.85 -16.46
CA ILE A 8 -15.51 17.96 -17.91
C ILE A 8 -14.24 18.75 -18.28
N ASP A 9 -13.13 18.08 -18.60
CA ASP A 9 -11.98 18.57 -19.41
C ASP A 9 -10.90 17.47 -19.67
N GLU A 10 -11.28 16.19 -19.73
CA GLU A 10 -10.36 15.05 -19.96
C GLU A 10 -10.66 14.36 -21.31
N LYS A 11 -10.43 15.03 -22.45
CA LYS A 11 -10.67 14.40 -23.78
C LYS A 11 -9.47 13.67 -24.39
N ASP A 12 -8.26 13.85 -23.86
CA ASP A 12 -7.03 13.26 -24.44
C ASP A 12 -6.22 12.39 -23.47
N GLU A 13 -6.68 12.20 -22.23
CA GLU A 13 -5.96 11.40 -21.23
C GLU A 13 -6.55 9.99 -21.08
N HIS A 14 -5.68 8.98 -20.99
CA HIS A 14 -6.13 7.61 -20.84
C HIS A 14 -6.83 7.42 -19.48
N PRO A 15 -8.00 6.75 -19.42
CA PRO A 15 -8.76 6.61 -18.17
C PRO A 15 -7.97 6.02 -17.00
N ILE A 16 -7.01 5.13 -17.28
CA ILE A 16 -6.13 4.57 -16.23
C ILE A 16 -5.25 5.66 -15.61
N ASP A 17 -4.74 6.59 -16.41
CA ASP A 17 -3.86 7.67 -15.94
C ASP A 17 -4.66 8.65 -15.07
N VAL A 18 -5.90 8.96 -15.47
CA VAL A 18 -6.84 9.73 -14.64
C VAL A 18 -7.05 9.08 -13.27
N HIS A 19 -7.28 7.77 -13.25
CA HIS A 19 -7.47 7.02 -11.99
C HIS A 19 -6.19 6.94 -11.17
N TYR A 20 -5.05 6.75 -11.82
CA TYR A 20 -3.74 6.71 -11.17
C TYR A 20 -3.42 8.05 -10.49
N LYS A 21 -3.61 9.17 -11.17
CA LYS A 21 -3.42 10.51 -10.60
C LYS A 21 -4.27 10.75 -9.36
N LYS A 22 -5.50 10.22 -9.32
CA LYS A 22 -6.39 10.32 -8.15
C LYS A 22 -5.84 9.57 -6.91
N LEU A 23 -4.93 8.61 -7.09
CA LEU A 23 -4.28 7.91 -5.98
C LEU A 23 -3.24 8.78 -5.26
N LYS A 24 -2.73 9.86 -5.87
CA LYS A 24 -1.75 10.75 -5.23
C LYS A 24 -0.55 10.01 -4.64
N CYS A 25 -0.08 9.01 -5.36
CA CYS A 25 1.11 8.24 -5.00
C CYS A 25 1.87 7.82 -6.25
N ILE A 26 3.17 7.69 -6.09
CA ILE A 26 4.06 7.07 -7.06
C ILE A 26 4.08 5.57 -6.75
N ILE A 27 3.89 4.74 -7.78
CA ILE A 27 3.93 3.29 -7.71
C ILE A 27 4.97 2.81 -8.71
N GLU A 28 6.07 2.27 -8.22
CA GLU A 28 7.20 1.77 -9.02
C GLU A 28 7.28 0.25 -8.89
N SER A 29 7.38 -0.45 -10.02
CA SER A 29 7.63 -1.89 -10.01
C SER A 29 9.09 -2.16 -9.68
N ILE A 30 9.34 -3.06 -8.73
CA ILE A 30 10.68 -3.52 -8.37
C ILE A 30 11.01 -4.79 -9.16
N ASP A 31 12.17 -4.78 -9.82
CA ASP A 31 12.65 -5.94 -10.60
C ASP A 31 12.80 -7.17 -9.71
N LYS A 32 12.38 -8.33 -10.23
CA LYS A 32 12.42 -9.63 -9.52
C LYS A 32 13.84 -10.08 -9.20
N ASN A 33 14.83 -9.58 -9.93
CA ASN A 33 16.25 -9.85 -9.71
C ASN A 33 16.88 -8.90 -8.70
N ALA A 34 16.20 -7.80 -8.34
CA ALA A 34 16.71 -6.81 -7.40
C ALA A 34 16.91 -7.43 -6.02
N GLU A 35 17.93 -6.96 -5.30
CA GLU A 35 18.22 -7.43 -3.95
C GLU A 35 17.06 -7.14 -2.99
N GLU A 36 16.41 -5.99 -3.14
CA GLU A 36 15.22 -5.61 -2.39
C GLU A 36 14.09 -6.64 -2.55
N PHE A 37 13.83 -7.10 -3.78
CA PHE A 37 12.83 -8.14 -4.04
C PHE A 37 13.12 -9.41 -3.27
N LYS A 38 14.36 -9.90 -3.34
CA LYS A 38 14.80 -11.12 -2.64
C LYS A 38 14.70 -10.98 -1.12
N ARG A 39 15.05 -9.80 -0.58
CA ARG A 39 14.93 -9.52 0.87
C ARG A 39 13.48 -9.57 1.33
N ILE A 40 12.56 -8.96 0.59
CA ILE A 40 11.13 -8.97 0.90
C ILE A 40 10.54 -10.38 0.75
N GLU A 41 10.93 -11.12 -0.28
CA GLU A 41 10.54 -12.53 -0.48
C GLU A 41 11.01 -13.40 0.71
N GLN A 42 12.26 -13.25 1.13
CA GLN A 42 12.78 -13.97 2.29
C GLN A 42 12.06 -13.59 3.58
N TYR A 43 11.75 -12.31 3.78
CA TYR A 43 10.99 -11.84 4.93
C TYR A 43 9.57 -12.45 4.96
N MET A 44 8.91 -12.53 3.81
CA MET A 44 7.60 -13.17 3.66
C MET A 44 7.68 -14.67 4.02
N ILE A 45 8.66 -15.40 3.49
CA ILE A 45 8.85 -16.83 3.75
C ILE A 45 9.14 -17.08 5.24
N ASN A 46 10.03 -16.30 5.84
CA ASN A 46 10.44 -16.47 7.24
C ASN A 46 9.32 -16.17 8.23
N THR A 47 8.38 -15.31 7.87
CA THR A 47 7.23 -14.92 8.72
C THR A 47 5.96 -15.73 8.43
N HIS A 48 6.01 -16.66 7.47
CA HIS A 48 4.91 -17.60 7.19
C HIS A 48 4.84 -18.66 8.30
N THR A 49 4.05 -18.39 9.33
CA THR A 49 3.93 -19.25 10.52
C THR A 49 3.38 -20.64 10.18
N SER A 50 3.92 -21.67 10.85
CA SER A 50 3.60 -23.09 10.67
C SER A 50 2.14 -23.48 10.92
N THR A 51 1.34 -22.61 11.55
CA THR A 51 -0.10 -22.79 11.81
C THR A 51 -1.00 -22.34 10.66
N HIS A 52 -0.47 -21.63 9.66
CA HIS A 52 -1.17 -21.21 8.43
C HIS A 52 -0.65 -21.98 7.20
N ASN A 53 -0.59 -23.30 7.33
CA ASN A 53 -0.11 -24.24 6.30
C ASN A 53 -1.17 -24.62 5.25
N THR A 54 -2.37 -24.05 5.31
CA THR A 54 -3.44 -24.32 4.33
C THR A 54 -3.20 -23.67 2.97
N TYR A 55 -2.25 -22.74 2.86
CA TYR A 55 -1.86 -22.13 1.59
C TYR A 55 -0.38 -21.74 1.59
N THR A 56 0.21 -21.76 0.39
CA THR A 56 1.57 -21.26 0.14
C THR A 56 1.48 -19.87 -0.45
N LEU A 57 2.18 -18.91 0.15
CA LEU A 57 2.32 -17.56 -0.42
C LEU A 57 3.44 -17.55 -1.47
N LYS A 58 3.15 -16.98 -2.64
CA LYS A 58 4.13 -16.72 -3.69
C LYS A 58 4.10 -15.24 -4.03
N LEU A 59 5.24 -14.56 -3.88
CA LEU A 59 5.39 -13.16 -4.26
C LEU A 59 5.35 -13.08 -5.80
N LYS A 60 4.33 -12.41 -6.34
CA LYS A 60 4.16 -12.25 -7.80
C LYS A 60 4.82 -10.98 -8.31
N GLU A 61 4.48 -9.87 -7.66
CA GLU A 61 4.94 -8.53 -8.01
C GLU A 61 5.26 -7.77 -6.72
N LEU A 62 6.26 -6.91 -6.78
CA LEU A 62 6.64 -6.00 -5.71
C LEU A 62 6.56 -4.58 -6.23
N PHE A 63 5.87 -3.71 -5.49
CA PHE A 63 5.75 -2.31 -5.82
C PHE A 63 6.27 -1.46 -4.68
N LYS A 64 7.15 -0.53 -4.99
CA LYS A 64 7.53 0.55 -4.09
C LYS A 64 6.52 1.68 -4.24
N ILE A 65 5.96 2.10 -3.10
CA ILE A 65 4.89 3.10 -3.05
C ILE A 65 5.42 4.33 -2.32
N ILE A 66 5.29 5.50 -2.93
CA ILE A 66 5.64 6.78 -2.32
C ILE A 66 4.39 7.65 -2.35
N ARG A 67 3.78 7.86 -1.19
CA ARG A 67 2.54 8.64 -1.05
C ARG A 67 2.85 10.13 -0.88
N GLU A 68 2.03 10.99 -1.49
CA GLU A 68 2.21 12.44 -1.43
C GLU A 68 2.19 12.97 0.02
N GLY A 69 3.26 13.69 0.38
CA GLY A 69 3.49 14.30 1.69
C GLY A 69 3.63 13.29 2.85
N GLU A 70 3.73 11.98 2.59
CA GLU A 70 3.88 10.99 3.67
C GLU A 70 5.27 11.05 4.31
N ASP A 71 6.32 11.22 3.51
CA ASP A 71 7.70 11.42 3.99
C ASP A 71 7.76 12.59 4.98
N ASP A 72 7.24 13.76 4.58
CA ASP A 72 7.22 14.96 5.43
C ASP A 72 6.44 14.73 6.74
N ARG A 73 5.32 14.01 6.70
CA ARG A 73 4.55 13.65 7.90
C ARG A 73 5.30 12.64 8.78
N PHE A 74 6.11 11.77 8.18
CA PHE A 74 6.87 10.75 8.89
C PHE A 74 8.14 11.31 9.54
N ARG A 75 8.77 12.35 8.97
CA ARG A 75 9.99 13.01 9.49
C ARG A 75 9.95 13.33 10.99
N LYS A 76 8.79 13.73 11.51
CA LYS A 76 8.62 14.01 12.96
C LYS A 76 8.88 12.80 13.87
N TRP A 77 8.83 11.58 13.32
CA TRP A 77 9.04 10.32 14.01
C TRP A 77 10.39 9.67 13.70
N GLU A 78 11.23 10.27 12.85
CA GLU A 78 12.55 9.71 12.50
C GLU A 78 13.46 9.50 13.71
N LYS A 79 13.32 10.34 14.73
CA LYS A 79 14.11 10.27 15.97
C LYS A 79 13.64 9.19 16.94
N ILE A 80 12.48 8.59 16.71
CA ILE A 80 12.03 7.46 17.54
C ILE A 80 12.86 6.24 17.17
N GLU A 81 13.47 5.60 18.15
CA GLU A 81 14.24 4.37 17.95
C GLU A 81 13.31 3.18 17.63
N ASN A 82 13.89 2.07 17.14
CA ASN A 82 13.16 0.84 16.81
C ASN A 82 12.13 0.98 15.65
N HIS A 83 12.57 1.48 14.50
CA HIS A 83 11.79 1.38 13.27
C HIS A 83 11.77 -0.06 12.77
N GLN A 84 10.58 -0.56 12.45
CA GLN A 84 10.37 -1.91 11.94
C GLN A 84 9.55 -1.87 10.66
N LEU A 85 9.96 -2.68 9.69
CA LEU A 85 9.15 -2.99 8.51
C LEU A 85 8.16 -4.10 8.90
N LEU A 86 6.86 -3.83 8.81
CA LEU A 86 5.80 -4.74 9.24
C LEU A 86 4.79 -5.00 8.11
N TRP A 87 4.12 -6.14 8.18
CA TRP A 87 3.06 -6.50 7.25
C TRP A 87 1.72 -5.88 7.62
N HIS A 88 1.01 -5.31 6.64
CA HIS A 88 -0.38 -4.88 6.78
C HIS A 88 -1.22 -5.46 5.63
N GLY A 89 -2.02 -6.48 5.94
CA GLY A 89 -2.98 -7.08 5.00
C GLY A 89 -4.31 -6.34 5.00
N SER A 90 -4.89 -6.07 3.83
CA SER A 90 -6.24 -5.52 3.69
C SER A 90 -6.97 -6.14 2.50
N ARG A 91 -8.30 -5.94 2.41
CA ARG A 91 -9.06 -6.36 1.23
C ARG A 91 -8.68 -5.47 0.04
N THR A 92 -8.61 -6.06 -1.17
CA THR A 92 -8.26 -5.33 -2.41
C THR A 92 -9.10 -4.06 -2.62
N THR A 93 -10.38 -4.09 -2.28
CA THR A 93 -11.30 -2.94 -2.36
C THR A 93 -10.88 -1.74 -1.52
N ASN A 94 -10.08 -1.96 -0.48
CA ASN A 94 -9.63 -0.90 0.43
C ASN A 94 -8.37 -0.20 -0.08
N PHE A 95 -7.59 -0.83 -0.96
CA PHE A 95 -6.28 -0.31 -1.37
C PHE A 95 -6.37 1.04 -2.08
N ALA A 96 -7.42 1.31 -2.85
CA ALA A 96 -7.60 2.65 -3.45
C ALA A 96 -7.68 3.75 -2.37
N GLY A 97 -8.35 3.48 -1.25
CA GLY A 97 -8.42 4.39 -0.10
C GLY A 97 -7.08 4.46 0.65
N ILE A 98 -6.43 3.32 0.87
CA ILE A 98 -5.12 3.25 1.55
C ILE A 98 -4.03 3.94 0.74
N LEU A 99 -4.05 3.87 -0.58
CA LEU A 99 -3.08 4.51 -1.48
C LEU A 99 -3.32 6.01 -1.65
N SER A 100 -4.56 6.48 -1.53
CA SER A 100 -4.87 7.92 -1.59
C SER A 100 -4.81 8.64 -0.25
N GLN A 101 -5.19 8.00 0.85
CA GLN A 101 -5.40 8.67 2.15
C GLN A 101 -4.54 8.10 3.28
N GLY A 102 -3.94 6.94 3.08
CA GLY A 102 -3.04 6.29 4.03
C GLY A 102 -3.77 5.30 4.90
N LEU A 103 -3.02 4.66 5.78
CA LEU A 103 -3.60 3.85 6.84
C LEU A 103 -4.31 4.77 7.82
N ARG A 104 -5.63 4.58 7.97
CA ARG A 104 -6.48 5.37 8.86
C ARG A 104 -6.96 4.52 10.02
N ILE A 105 -7.04 5.14 11.18
CA ILE A 105 -7.67 4.56 12.36
C ILE A 105 -9.18 4.51 12.10
N ALA A 106 -9.84 3.46 12.58
CA ALA A 106 -11.29 3.37 12.52
C ALA A 106 -11.92 4.58 13.22
N PRO A 107 -13.04 5.12 12.69
CA PRO A 107 -13.72 6.23 13.33
C PRO A 107 -14.27 5.80 14.71
N PRO A 108 -14.43 6.73 15.67
CA PRO A 108 -14.88 6.42 17.03
C PRO A 108 -16.21 5.66 17.10
N GLU A 109 -17.07 5.86 16.10
CA GLU A 109 -18.41 5.28 16.01
C GLU A 109 -18.42 3.84 15.45
N ALA A 110 -17.27 3.33 14.97
CA ALA A 110 -17.18 1.97 14.50
C ALA A 110 -17.20 0.98 15.69
N PRO A 111 -17.94 -0.14 15.59
CA PRO A 111 -17.91 -1.16 16.62
C PRO A 111 -16.49 -1.70 16.77
N MET A 112 -16.01 -1.84 18.01
CA MET A 112 -14.75 -2.54 18.27
C MET A 112 -14.92 -4.00 17.86
N VAL A 113 -14.27 -4.38 16.76
CA VAL A 113 -14.12 -5.79 16.39
C VAL A 113 -13.03 -6.39 17.27
N SER A 114 -13.45 -7.16 18.26
CA SER A 114 -12.60 -8.08 19.05
C SER A 114 -12.28 -9.35 18.28
#